data_AF-A0A2U3Z4F4-F1
#
_entry.id   AF-A0A2U3Z4F4-F1
#
_cell.length_a   1.000
_cell.length_b   1.000
_cell.length_c   1.000
_cell.angle_alpha   90.00
_cell.angle_beta   90.00
_cell.angle_gamma   90.00
#
_symmetry.space_group_name_H-M   'P 1'
#
loop_
_entity.id
_entity.type
_entity.pdbx_description
1 polymer ?
#
loop_
_entity_poly.entity_id
_entity_poly.type
_entity_poly.pdbx_seq_one_letter_code
_entity_poly.pdbx_strand_id
1 'polypeptide(L)'
;MDVLAEEFGNLSPEQLAAPIPTVEEKWRLLPAFLKVKGLVKQHIDSFNYFINVEIKKIMKANEKVTSDADPMWYLKYLNIYVGLPDVEESFNVTRPVSPHECRLRDMTYSAPITVDIEYTRGSQRIIRNALPIGRWEMMSELEPHCLHSSPVGDLEQALKYIGNKVRRQRMWGGGPKKTKIEEARELLASTILTHVPVKEFNFRAKCIYTAVMVRRVILAQGDNKVDDRDYYGNKRLELAGQLLSLLFEDLFKKFNSEMKKIADQVIPKQRAAQFDVVKHMRQDQITNGMVNAISTGNWSLKRFKMDRQGVTQVLSRLSYISALGMMTRISSQFEKTRKVSGPRSLQPSQWGMLCPSDTPEGEACGLVKNLALMTHITTDMEDGPIVKLASNLGVEDVNLLCGEELSYPNVFLVFLNGNILGVIRDHRKLVNTFRLMRRAGYINEFVSISTNLTDRCVYISSDGGRLCRPYIIVKKQKPAVTNKHMEELAQGYRNFEDFLHESLVEYLDVNEENDCNIALYEHTINK
;
A
#
# COMPACT_ATOMS: atom_id res chain seq x y z
N MET A 1 7.25 -41.24 -10.91
CA MET A 1 7.71 -39.84 -11.02
C MET A 1 7.91 -39.44 -12.51
N ASP A 2 6.97 -39.78 -13.38
CA ASP A 2 7.39 -40.34 -14.69
C ASP A 2 7.25 -39.35 -15.87
N VAL A 3 6.40 -38.32 -15.72
CA VAL A 3 6.25 -37.22 -16.69
C VAL A 3 7.48 -36.28 -16.72
N LEU A 4 8.48 -36.50 -15.84
CA LEU A 4 9.72 -35.73 -15.80
C LEU A 4 10.90 -36.40 -16.52
N ALA A 5 10.73 -37.65 -16.99
CA ALA A 5 11.81 -38.41 -17.64
C ALA A 5 11.92 -38.14 -19.14
N GLU A 6 10.79 -37.95 -19.84
CA GLU A 6 10.72 -37.94 -21.30
C GLU A 6 11.46 -36.78 -21.97
N GLU A 7 11.56 -35.61 -21.32
CA GLU A 7 12.30 -34.45 -21.86
C GLU A 7 13.84 -34.55 -21.71
N PHE A 8 14.38 -35.44 -20.87
CA PHE A 8 15.79 -35.36 -20.40
C PHE A 8 16.67 -36.58 -20.68
N GLY A 9 16.14 -37.65 -21.28
CA GLY A 9 16.93 -38.85 -21.60
C GLY A 9 17.99 -38.69 -22.73
N ASN A 10 17.90 -37.64 -23.55
CA ASN A 10 18.55 -37.59 -24.87
C ASN A 10 19.56 -36.44 -25.07
N LEU A 11 20.07 -35.79 -24.02
CA LEU A 11 21.09 -34.73 -24.14
C LEU A 11 22.52 -35.30 -24.02
N SER A 12 23.37 -35.07 -25.03
CA SER A 12 24.76 -35.55 -25.01
C SER A 12 25.67 -34.73 -24.08
N PRO A 13 26.79 -35.29 -23.59
CA PRO A 13 27.78 -34.52 -22.83
C PRO A 13 28.32 -33.29 -23.58
N GLU A 14 28.40 -33.37 -24.91
CA GLU A 14 28.84 -32.28 -25.79
C GLU A 14 27.80 -31.16 -25.86
N GLN A 15 26.51 -31.50 -25.89
CA GLN A 15 25.40 -30.53 -25.83
C GLN A 15 25.32 -29.85 -24.45
N LEU A 16 25.72 -30.54 -23.38
CA LEU A 16 25.90 -29.95 -22.06
C LEU A 16 27.15 -29.06 -21.99
N ALA A 17 28.18 -29.32 -22.79
CA ALA A 17 29.38 -28.47 -22.88
C ALA A 17 29.17 -27.19 -23.73
N ALA A 18 28.41 -27.27 -24.83
CA ALA A 18 28.20 -26.19 -25.80
C ALA A 18 27.67 -24.87 -25.19
N PRO A 19 28.05 -23.68 -25.71
CA PRO A 19 27.62 -22.39 -25.16
C PRO A 19 26.10 -22.20 -25.22
N ILE A 20 25.54 -21.49 -24.23
CA ILE A 20 24.09 -21.23 -24.15
C ILE A 20 23.72 -20.20 -25.24
N PRO A 21 22.72 -20.48 -26.11
CA PRO A 21 22.34 -19.60 -27.21
C PRO A 21 21.71 -18.31 -26.70
N THR A 22 22.06 -17.19 -27.34
CA THR A 22 21.55 -15.85 -27.02
C THR A 22 20.24 -15.53 -27.72
N VAL A 23 19.29 -14.94 -26.99
CA VAL A 23 18.06 -14.35 -27.55
C VAL A 23 18.33 -12.89 -27.88
N GLU A 24 18.86 -12.63 -29.08
CA GLU A 24 19.30 -11.29 -29.50
C GLU A 24 18.19 -10.23 -29.40
N GLU A 25 16.96 -10.62 -29.74
CA GLU A 25 15.82 -9.70 -29.81
C GLU A 25 15.19 -9.35 -28.46
N LYS A 26 15.66 -9.89 -27.33
CA LYS A 26 15.04 -9.73 -26.00
C LYS A 26 14.74 -8.27 -25.60
N TRP A 27 15.45 -7.30 -26.19
CA TRP A 27 15.18 -5.87 -26.03
C TRP A 27 13.77 -5.45 -26.48
N ARG A 28 13.12 -6.18 -27.40
CA ARG A 28 11.73 -5.92 -27.84
C ARG A 28 10.69 -6.06 -26.70
N LEU A 29 11.03 -6.74 -25.61
CA LEU A 29 10.21 -6.77 -24.38
C LEU A 29 10.07 -5.38 -23.74
N LEU A 30 11.03 -4.46 -23.91
CA LEU A 30 10.97 -3.11 -23.34
C LEU A 30 9.84 -2.27 -23.97
N PRO A 31 9.75 -2.09 -25.31
CA PRO A 31 8.58 -1.48 -25.94
C PRO A 31 7.25 -2.15 -25.57
N ALA A 32 7.23 -3.48 -25.39
CA ALA A 32 6.02 -4.21 -25.01
C ALA A 32 5.58 -3.86 -23.57
N PHE A 33 6.50 -3.89 -22.60
CA PHE A 33 6.27 -3.45 -21.23
C PHE A 33 5.79 -1.98 -21.19
N LEU A 34 6.46 -1.08 -21.91
CA LEU A 34 6.11 0.35 -21.91
C LEU A 34 4.76 0.66 -22.57
N LYS A 35 4.27 -0.16 -23.50
CA LYS A 35 2.90 -0.04 -24.02
C LYS A 35 1.83 -0.34 -22.96
N VAL A 36 2.07 -1.31 -22.07
CA VAL A 36 1.10 -1.76 -21.05
C VAL A 36 1.20 -0.94 -19.75
N LYS A 37 2.43 -0.72 -19.27
CA LYS A 37 2.74 -0.12 -17.97
C LYS A 37 3.26 1.32 -18.04
N GLY A 38 3.67 1.82 -19.20
CA GLY A 38 4.11 3.22 -19.38
C GLY A 38 5.35 3.63 -18.56
N LEU A 39 5.60 4.95 -18.49
CA LEU A 39 6.67 5.57 -17.66
C LEU A 39 6.13 6.46 -16.52
N VAL A 40 4.87 6.86 -16.61
CA VAL A 40 4.17 7.76 -15.67
C VAL A 40 2.89 7.10 -15.13
N LYS A 41 2.55 5.91 -15.65
CA LYS A 41 1.27 5.25 -15.40
C LYS A 41 1.11 4.82 -13.94
N GLN A 42 2.20 4.59 -13.20
CA GLN A 42 2.18 4.34 -11.76
C GLN A 42 1.37 5.39 -10.98
N HIS A 43 1.38 6.66 -11.41
CA HIS A 43 0.56 7.70 -10.80
C HIS A 43 -0.92 7.60 -11.22
N ILE A 44 -1.18 7.25 -12.47
CA ILE A 44 -2.52 7.11 -13.06
C ILE A 44 -3.25 5.86 -12.52
N ASP A 45 -2.57 4.72 -12.47
CA ASP A 45 -3.14 3.45 -12.02
C ASP A 45 -3.45 3.50 -10.51
N SER A 46 -2.63 4.19 -9.72
CA SER A 46 -2.87 4.43 -8.29
C SER A 46 -3.99 5.46 -8.04
N PHE A 47 -4.08 6.52 -8.86
CA PHE A 47 -5.26 7.42 -8.89
C PHE A 47 -6.57 6.69 -9.22
N ASN A 48 -6.52 5.82 -10.23
CA ASN A 48 -7.66 5.00 -10.65
C ASN A 48 -8.08 4.00 -9.55
N TYR A 49 -7.14 3.40 -8.83
CA TYR A 49 -7.44 2.52 -7.70
C TYR A 49 -8.14 3.28 -6.57
N PHE A 50 -7.66 4.48 -6.20
CA PHE A 50 -8.33 5.33 -5.22
C PHE A 50 -9.78 5.65 -5.59
N ILE A 51 -10.02 6.16 -6.81
CA ILE A 51 -11.38 6.54 -7.27
C ILE A 51 -12.31 5.33 -7.36
N ASN A 52 -11.82 4.20 -7.86
CA ASN A 52 -12.69 3.05 -8.11
C ASN A 52 -12.94 2.20 -6.85
N VAL A 53 -11.99 2.18 -5.89
CA VAL A 53 -11.99 1.24 -4.76
C VAL A 53 -11.88 1.96 -3.41
N GLU A 54 -10.86 2.77 -3.18
CA GLU A 54 -10.60 3.32 -1.84
C GLU A 54 -11.67 4.32 -1.37
N ILE A 55 -12.17 5.19 -2.25
CA ILE A 55 -13.22 6.15 -1.88
C ILE A 55 -14.48 5.43 -1.34
N LYS A 56 -14.76 4.23 -1.85
CA LYS A 56 -15.85 3.34 -1.41
C LYS A 56 -15.48 2.63 -0.10
N LYS A 57 -14.23 2.18 0.09
CA LYS A 57 -13.72 1.67 1.37
C LYS A 57 -13.84 2.73 2.49
N ILE A 58 -13.44 3.97 2.21
CA ILE A 58 -13.55 5.14 3.12
C ILE A 58 -15.01 5.43 3.46
N MET A 59 -15.89 5.50 2.45
CA MET A 59 -17.32 5.71 2.70
C MET A 59 -17.89 4.57 3.55
N LYS A 60 -17.60 3.30 3.21
CA LYS A 60 -18.10 2.12 3.94
C LYS A 60 -17.63 2.08 5.40
N ALA A 61 -16.40 2.50 5.69
CA ALA A 61 -15.87 2.62 7.05
C ALA A 61 -16.52 3.75 7.87
N ASN A 62 -17.26 4.66 7.23
CA ASN A 62 -17.93 5.81 7.84
C ASN A 62 -19.42 5.87 7.44
N GLU A 63 -20.04 4.71 7.15
CA GLU A 63 -21.32 4.65 6.41
C GLU A 63 -22.51 5.28 7.13
N LYS A 64 -22.45 5.46 8.47
CA LYS A 64 -23.56 5.92 9.28
C LYS A 64 -23.13 7.03 10.25
N VAL A 65 -23.91 8.11 10.27
CA VAL A 65 -23.85 9.21 11.25
C VAL A 65 -25.14 9.22 12.06
N THR A 66 -25.04 9.40 13.37
CA THR A 66 -26.18 9.49 14.31
C THR A 66 -26.06 10.73 15.18
N SER A 67 -27.20 11.25 15.64
CA SER A 67 -27.25 12.33 16.63
C SER A 67 -27.14 11.76 18.04
N ASP A 68 -26.54 12.52 18.96
CA ASP A 68 -26.58 12.21 20.40
C ASP A 68 -27.84 12.78 21.07
N ALA A 69 -28.54 13.69 20.39
CA ALA A 69 -29.77 14.33 20.86
C ALA A 69 -31.05 13.56 20.50
N ASP A 70 -31.09 12.92 19.33
CA ASP A 70 -32.20 12.06 18.89
C ASP A 70 -31.66 10.70 18.40
N PRO A 71 -31.79 9.62 19.20
CA PRO A 71 -31.39 8.28 18.80
C PRO A 71 -32.16 7.69 17.61
N MET A 72 -33.31 8.27 17.24
CA MET A 72 -34.04 7.86 16.03
C MET A 72 -33.43 8.47 14.77
N TRP A 73 -32.70 9.58 14.89
CA TRP A 73 -32.12 10.26 13.75
C TRP A 73 -30.82 9.61 13.26
N TYR A 74 -30.80 9.25 11.97
CA TYR A 74 -29.58 8.88 11.26
C TYR A 74 -29.49 9.48 9.86
N LEU A 75 -28.23 9.65 9.43
CA LEU A 75 -27.81 9.75 8.03
C LEU A 75 -26.98 8.50 7.72
N LYS A 76 -27.23 7.87 6.59
CA LYS A 76 -26.47 6.72 6.09
C LYS A 76 -26.13 6.92 4.62
N TYR A 77 -24.88 6.64 4.26
CA TYR A 77 -24.40 6.62 2.88
C TYR A 77 -24.67 5.23 2.27
N LEU A 78 -25.20 5.21 1.05
CA LEU A 78 -25.51 3.99 0.30
C LEU A 78 -24.46 3.70 -0.77
N ASN A 79 -24.09 4.72 -1.56
CA ASN A 79 -23.01 4.65 -2.54
C ASN A 79 -22.35 6.03 -2.73
N ILE A 80 -21.16 6.03 -3.33
CA ILE A 80 -20.39 7.24 -3.66
C ILE A 80 -19.82 7.12 -5.08
N TYR A 81 -19.91 8.22 -5.84
CA TYR A 81 -19.45 8.32 -7.22
C TYR A 81 -18.61 9.58 -7.40
N VAL A 82 -17.59 9.50 -8.26
CA VAL A 82 -16.89 10.67 -8.81
C VAL A 82 -17.42 10.86 -10.23
N GLY A 83 -17.92 12.06 -10.54
CA GLY A 83 -18.45 12.39 -11.86
C GLY A 83 -17.36 12.59 -12.92
N LEU A 84 -17.77 13.07 -14.09
CA LEU A 84 -16.84 13.59 -15.10
C LEU A 84 -16.52 15.07 -14.81
N PRO A 85 -15.34 15.57 -15.21
CA PRO A 85 -14.98 16.98 -15.02
C PRO A 85 -15.90 17.95 -15.77
N ASP A 86 -16.53 18.84 -15.02
CA ASP A 86 -17.42 19.89 -15.50
C ASP A 86 -17.02 21.26 -14.93
N VAL A 87 -17.63 22.31 -15.46
CA VAL A 87 -17.59 23.65 -14.89
C VAL A 87 -19.02 24.18 -14.79
N GLU A 88 -19.34 24.79 -13.66
CA GLU A 88 -20.60 25.51 -13.44
C GLU A 88 -20.40 26.98 -13.83
N GLU A 89 -21.11 27.43 -14.86
CA GLU A 89 -21.09 28.82 -15.32
C GLU A 89 -22.36 29.57 -14.86
N SER A 90 -22.36 30.90 -15.05
CA SER A 90 -23.45 31.79 -14.66
C SER A 90 -24.83 31.24 -15.03
N PHE A 91 -25.80 31.42 -14.13
CA PHE A 91 -27.16 30.85 -14.23
C PHE A 91 -27.25 29.32 -14.07
N ASN A 92 -26.31 28.73 -13.33
CA ASN A 92 -26.27 27.31 -12.94
C ASN A 92 -26.18 26.35 -14.13
N VAL A 93 -25.52 26.78 -15.21
CA VAL A 93 -25.32 25.95 -16.41
C VAL A 93 -24.03 25.16 -16.25
N THR A 94 -24.16 23.85 -16.02
CA THR A 94 -23.02 22.93 -16.00
C THR A 94 -22.67 22.44 -17.40
N ARG A 95 -21.38 22.42 -17.74
CA ARG A 95 -20.89 21.83 -18.99
C ARG A 95 -19.56 21.10 -18.81
N PRO A 96 -19.24 20.08 -19.62
CA PRO A 96 -17.91 19.47 -19.62
C PRO A 96 -16.83 20.51 -19.95
N VAL A 97 -15.67 20.34 -19.33
CA VAL A 97 -14.51 21.25 -19.47
C VAL A 97 -13.25 20.46 -19.84
N SER A 98 -12.31 21.10 -20.54
CA SER A 98 -11.03 20.45 -20.91
C SER A 98 -9.85 20.93 -20.04
N PRO A 99 -8.82 20.10 -19.79
CA PRO A 99 -7.60 20.53 -19.07
C PRO A 99 -6.83 21.67 -19.75
N HIS A 100 -7.07 21.91 -21.04
CA HIS A 100 -6.51 23.04 -21.78
C HIS A 100 -7.31 24.33 -21.50
N GLU A 101 -8.65 24.27 -21.57
CA GLU A 101 -9.51 25.40 -21.20
C GLU A 101 -9.28 25.81 -19.74
N CYS A 102 -9.21 24.84 -18.81
CA CYS A 102 -8.98 25.13 -17.40
C CYS A 102 -7.72 25.96 -17.16
N ARG A 103 -6.67 25.71 -17.94
CA ARG A 103 -5.39 26.42 -17.91
C ARG A 103 -5.41 27.79 -18.59
N LEU A 104 -6.32 28.03 -19.52
CA LEU A 104 -6.50 29.34 -20.16
C LEU A 104 -7.41 30.28 -19.36
N ARG A 105 -8.19 29.74 -18.41
CA ARG A 105 -9.16 30.47 -17.59
C ARG A 105 -8.84 30.44 -16.09
N ASP A 106 -7.63 30.01 -15.72
CA ASP A 106 -7.14 29.84 -14.34
C ASP A 106 -8.17 29.18 -13.39
N MET A 107 -8.82 28.13 -13.87
CA MET A 107 -9.83 27.36 -13.12
C MET A 107 -9.38 25.94 -12.82
N THR A 108 -9.84 25.42 -11.69
CA THR A 108 -9.61 24.04 -11.23
C THR A 108 -10.32 23.02 -12.13
N TYR A 109 -9.56 22.06 -12.69
CA TYR A 109 -10.11 20.90 -13.39
C TYR A 109 -10.67 19.89 -12.37
N SER A 110 -11.98 19.98 -12.11
CA SER A 110 -12.65 19.21 -11.06
C SER A 110 -13.89 18.47 -11.55
N ALA A 111 -14.17 17.32 -10.93
CA ALA A 111 -15.42 16.57 -11.06
C ALA A 111 -16.26 16.68 -9.77
N PRO A 112 -17.61 16.62 -9.85
CA PRO A 112 -18.45 16.56 -8.66
C PRO A 112 -18.35 15.19 -7.99
N ILE A 113 -18.24 15.16 -6.65
CA ILE A 113 -18.47 13.95 -5.85
C ILE A 113 -19.94 13.92 -5.46
N THR A 114 -20.64 12.88 -5.90
CA THR A 114 -22.05 12.65 -5.58
C THR A 114 -22.22 11.40 -4.71
N VAL A 115 -23.19 11.44 -3.79
CA VAL A 115 -23.52 10.33 -2.90
C VAL A 115 -25.00 10.01 -2.94
N ASP A 116 -25.31 8.73 -2.80
CA ASP A 116 -26.65 8.26 -2.49
C ASP A 116 -26.78 8.18 -0.97
N ILE A 117 -27.80 8.81 -0.38
CA ILE A 117 -28.03 8.85 1.07
C ILE A 117 -29.42 8.37 1.46
N GLU A 118 -29.49 7.65 2.58
CA GLU A 118 -30.69 7.28 3.32
C GLU A 118 -30.69 8.07 4.64
N TYR A 119 -31.70 8.90 4.90
CA TYR A 119 -31.81 9.65 6.16
C TYR A 119 -33.23 9.72 6.70
N THR A 120 -33.34 9.87 8.01
CA THR A 120 -34.62 10.05 8.71
C THR A 120 -35.03 11.52 8.76
N ARG A 121 -36.30 11.80 8.46
CA ARG A 121 -36.94 13.10 8.64
C ARG A 121 -38.26 12.89 9.40
N GLY A 122 -38.22 13.17 10.70
CA GLY A 122 -39.23 12.62 11.63
C GLY A 122 -39.23 11.09 11.54
N SER A 123 -40.41 10.48 11.60
CA SER A 123 -40.59 9.02 11.50
C SER A 123 -40.41 8.43 10.09
N GLN A 124 -40.17 9.26 9.06
CA GLN A 124 -40.06 8.80 7.67
C GLN A 124 -38.59 8.63 7.26
N ARG A 125 -38.29 7.53 6.55
CA ARG A 125 -37.01 7.33 5.85
C ARG A 125 -37.10 7.94 4.46
N ILE A 126 -36.15 8.80 4.13
CA ILE A 126 -36.03 9.47 2.83
C ILE A 126 -34.73 9.01 2.18
N ILE A 127 -34.80 8.62 0.91
CA ILE A 127 -33.63 8.34 0.08
C ILE A 127 -33.43 9.51 -0.89
N ARG A 128 -32.19 9.96 -1.06
CA ARG A 128 -31.77 10.95 -2.07
C ARG A 128 -30.56 10.41 -2.82
N ASN A 129 -30.68 10.31 -4.13
CA ASN A 129 -29.61 9.81 -4.99
C ASN A 129 -28.81 10.98 -5.59
N ALA A 130 -27.56 10.71 -5.97
CA ALA A 130 -26.67 11.64 -6.68
C ALA A 130 -26.55 13.04 -6.05
N LEU A 131 -26.56 13.15 -4.70
CA LEU A 131 -26.44 14.42 -4.00
C LEU A 131 -24.97 14.91 -4.00
N PRO A 132 -24.63 16.07 -4.58
CA PRO A 132 -23.27 16.60 -4.55
C PRO A 132 -22.85 17.05 -3.14
N ILE A 133 -21.72 16.50 -2.66
CA ILE A 133 -21.12 16.81 -1.35
C ILE A 133 -19.80 17.58 -1.44
N GLY A 134 -19.30 17.82 -2.65
CA GLY A 134 -18.05 18.53 -2.92
C GLY A 134 -17.63 18.38 -4.37
N ARG A 135 -16.60 19.13 -4.76
CA ARG A 135 -15.91 18.97 -6.04
C ARG A 135 -14.47 18.49 -5.79
N TRP A 136 -13.93 17.72 -6.72
CA TRP A 136 -12.69 16.97 -6.59
C TRP A 136 -11.72 17.33 -7.70
N GLU A 137 -10.54 17.84 -7.36
CA GLU A 137 -9.44 18.02 -8.31
C GLU A 137 -8.91 16.65 -8.75
N MET A 138 -8.79 16.41 -10.05
CA MET A 138 -8.38 15.09 -10.56
C MET A 138 -6.87 14.86 -10.56
N MET A 139 -6.31 14.58 -9.37
CA MET A 139 -5.27 13.56 -9.11
C MET A 139 -5.27 13.24 -7.58
N SER A 140 -4.99 12.00 -7.14
CA SER A 140 -5.18 11.52 -5.75
C SER A 140 -3.98 10.77 -5.16
N GLU A 141 -3.96 10.55 -3.83
CA GLU A 141 -2.73 10.37 -2.97
C GLU A 141 -3.06 9.49 -1.54
N LEU A 142 -2.72 9.24 -0.16
CA LEU A 142 -1.88 9.48 1.19
C LEU A 142 -1.46 8.25 2.17
N GLU A 143 -0.79 8.47 3.37
CA GLU A 143 -0.11 7.64 4.50
C GLU A 143 -0.98 6.76 5.55
N PRO A 144 -0.81 6.56 6.95
CA PRO A 144 -0.14 7.27 8.14
C PRO A 144 0.58 6.49 9.34
N HIS A 145 0.36 6.88 10.64
CA HIS A 145 1.25 6.88 11.86
C HIS A 145 0.54 6.54 13.23
N CYS A 146 1.06 6.41 14.51
CA CYS A 146 2.32 6.00 15.25
C CYS A 146 2.23 6.20 16.83
N LEU A 147 2.89 5.40 17.73
CA LEU A 147 2.91 5.50 19.26
C LEU A 147 3.92 4.56 20.02
N HIS A 148 4.26 4.77 21.34
CA HIS A 148 4.68 3.72 22.35
C HIS A 148 4.89 4.14 23.86
N SER A 149 5.21 3.18 24.76
CA SER A 149 5.24 3.24 26.27
C SER A 149 5.91 2.02 26.97
N SER A 150 6.17 2.00 28.30
CA SER A 150 6.58 0.81 29.14
C SER A 150 6.77 1.10 30.67
N PRO A 151 7.02 0.12 31.61
CA PRO A 151 6.47 -1.25 31.80
C PRO A 151 6.24 -1.73 33.32
N VAL A 152 5.80 -3.00 33.52
CA VAL A 152 5.94 -3.95 34.70
C VAL A 152 4.79 -4.16 35.74
N GLY A 153 4.27 -5.41 35.89
CA GLY A 153 4.06 -6.06 37.22
C GLY A 153 2.76 -6.85 37.52
N ASP A 154 2.74 -8.19 37.34
CA ASP A 154 1.73 -9.22 37.80
C ASP A 154 0.22 -9.13 37.41
N LEU A 155 -0.27 -9.91 36.44
CA LEU A 155 -1.51 -9.70 35.62
C LEU A 155 -2.59 -8.71 36.13
N GLU A 156 -3.33 -8.96 37.21
CA GLU A 156 -4.34 -7.98 37.66
C GLU A 156 -3.67 -6.74 38.28
N GLN A 157 -2.62 -6.95 39.08
CA GLN A 157 -1.70 -5.89 39.48
C GLN A 157 -1.04 -5.22 38.27
N ALA A 158 -0.87 -5.90 37.13
CA ALA A 158 -0.19 -5.41 35.92
C ALA A 158 -1.13 -4.53 35.11
N LEU A 159 -2.39 -4.95 34.96
CA LEU A 159 -3.44 -4.10 34.39
C LEU A 159 -3.69 -2.90 35.32
N LYS A 160 -3.68 -3.09 36.63
CA LYS A 160 -3.75 -2.01 37.63
C LYS A 160 -2.50 -1.11 37.61
N TYR A 161 -1.31 -1.63 37.35
CA TYR A 161 -0.04 -0.90 37.23
C TYR A 161 0.01 -0.12 35.93
N ILE A 162 -0.27 -0.77 34.80
CA ILE A 162 -0.40 -0.14 33.48
C ILE A 162 -1.45 0.96 33.59
N GLY A 163 -2.65 0.70 34.12
CA GLY A 163 -3.69 1.71 34.36
C GLY A 163 -3.32 2.77 35.42
N ASN A 164 -2.36 2.51 36.30
CA ASN A 164 -1.75 3.53 37.17
C ASN A 164 -0.73 4.41 36.41
N LYS A 165 -0.09 3.88 35.36
CA LYS A 165 0.90 4.59 34.51
C LYS A 165 0.26 5.24 33.27
N VAL A 166 -0.91 4.78 32.82
CA VAL A 166 -1.67 5.38 31.71
C VAL A 166 -1.97 6.83 32.07
N ARG A 167 -1.45 7.76 31.26
CA ARG A 167 -1.91 9.14 31.29
C ARG A 167 -3.36 9.16 30.83
N ARG A 168 -4.29 9.40 31.76
CA ARG A 168 -5.69 9.69 31.45
C ARG A 168 -5.75 10.80 30.40
N GLN A 169 -6.17 10.44 29.19
CA GLN A 169 -6.50 11.42 28.17
C GLN A 169 -7.72 12.20 28.66
N ARG A 170 -7.67 13.54 28.64
CA ARG A 170 -8.83 14.38 28.98
C ARG A 170 -9.88 14.27 27.87
N MET A 171 -10.68 13.21 27.88
CA MET A 171 -11.87 13.13 27.04
C MET A 171 -12.88 14.18 27.51
N TRP A 172 -13.26 15.07 26.59
CA TRP A 172 -14.14 16.19 26.88
C TRP A 172 -15.61 15.77 26.76
N GLY A 173 -16.05 14.88 27.67
CA GLY A 173 -17.44 14.44 27.72
C GLY A 173 -17.68 13.15 28.50
N GLY A 174 -18.44 13.25 29.60
CA GLY A 174 -19.54 12.38 30.00
C GLY A 174 -19.38 10.85 30.22
N GLY A 175 -18.33 10.20 29.73
CA GLY A 175 -18.21 8.75 29.78
C GLY A 175 -18.19 8.19 31.21
N PRO A 176 -18.81 7.02 31.47
CA PRO A 176 -18.72 6.36 32.77
C PRO A 176 -17.25 6.06 33.08
N LYS A 177 -16.86 6.25 34.35
CA LYS A 177 -15.49 6.02 34.83
C LYS A 177 -15.15 4.53 34.80
N LYS A 178 -14.54 4.07 33.71
CA LYS A 178 -13.94 2.73 33.61
C LYS A 178 -12.93 2.52 34.74
N THR A 179 -12.78 1.27 35.17
CA THR A 179 -11.71 0.90 36.10
C THR A 179 -10.35 0.97 35.40
N LYS A 180 -9.28 1.19 36.17
CA LYS A 180 -7.90 1.22 35.64
C LYS A 180 -7.49 -0.08 34.95
N ILE A 181 -8.09 -1.20 35.37
CA ILE A 181 -7.86 -2.54 34.81
C ILE A 181 -8.48 -2.64 33.41
N GLU A 182 -9.68 -2.09 33.20
CA GLU A 182 -10.31 -1.99 31.89
C GLU A 182 -9.57 -0.99 30.98
N GLU A 183 -9.19 0.19 31.48
CA GLU A 183 -8.37 1.16 30.74
C GLU A 183 -7.08 0.51 30.19
N ALA A 184 -6.40 -0.33 31.00
CA ALA A 184 -5.21 -1.07 30.58
C ALA A 184 -5.51 -2.23 29.61
N ARG A 185 -6.61 -2.96 29.80
CA ARG A 185 -7.02 -4.07 28.92
C ARG A 185 -7.38 -3.56 27.53
N GLU A 186 -8.09 -2.43 27.46
CA GLU A 186 -8.42 -1.76 26.20
C GLU A 186 -7.16 -1.20 25.51
N LEU A 187 -6.22 -0.62 26.25
CA LEU A 187 -4.92 -0.16 25.69
C LEU A 187 -4.13 -1.30 25.02
N LEU A 188 -4.04 -2.47 25.68
CA LEU A 188 -3.35 -3.64 25.15
C LEU A 188 -4.04 -4.23 23.91
N ALA A 189 -5.37 -4.18 23.85
CA ALA A 189 -6.13 -4.62 22.68
C ALA A 189 -5.97 -3.64 21.50
N SER A 190 -6.23 -2.35 21.74
CA SER A 190 -6.50 -1.33 20.72
C SER A 190 -5.37 -0.36 20.38
N THR A 191 -4.33 -0.25 21.21
CA THR A 191 -3.34 0.84 21.14
C THR A 191 -1.88 0.35 21.12
N ILE A 192 -1.57 -0.77 21.77
CA ILE A 192 -0.24 -1.40 21.76
C ILE A 192 -0.22 -2.50 20.69
N LEU A 193 0.73 -2.46 19.76
CA LEU A 193 0.83 -3.38 18.60
C LEU A 193 -0.54 -3.53 17.90
N THR A 194 -1.07 -2.43 17.39
CA THR A 194 -2.44 -2.34 16.83
C THR A 194 -2.63 -3.15 15.55
N HIS A 195 -1.56 -3.37 14.79
CA HIS A 195 -1.56 -4.14 13.55
C HIS A 195 -1.74 -5.65 13.77
N VAL A 196 -1.35 -6.16 14.95
CA VAL A 196 -1.55 -7.56 15.34
C VAL A 196 -2.96 -7.73 15.91
N PRO A 197 -3.88 -8.42 15.20
CA PRO A 197 -5.28 -8.49 15.57
C PRO A 197 -5.49 -9.28 16.87
N VAL A 198 -6.43 -8.81 17.69
CA VAL A 198 -6.86 -9.46 18.94
C VAL A 198 -8.37 -9.72 18.84
N LYS A 199 -8.74 -10.98 18.62
CA LYS A 199 -10.14 -11.43 18.67
C LYS A 199 -10.50 -11.79 20.11
N GLU A 200 -11.65 -11.33 20.61
CA GLU A 200 -12.22 -11.75 21.91
C GLU A 200 -11.25 -11.62 23.12
N PHE A 201 -10.37 -10.61 23.10
CA PHE A 201 -9.27 -10.43 24.06
C PHE A 201 -8.27 -11.60 24.16
N ASN A 202 -8.23 -12.51 23.17
CA ASN A 202 -7.15 -13.49 23.05
C ASN A 202 -5.86 -12.83 22.55
N PHE A 203 -4.92 -12.62 23.47
CA PHE A 203 -3.64 -11.97 23.19
C PHE A 203 -2.56 -12.91 22.62
N ARG A 204 -2.82 -14.21 22.40
CA ARG A 204 -1.81 -15.24 22.03
C ARG A 204 -0.89 -14.79 20.89
N ALA A 205 -1.45 -14.35 19.77
CA ALA A 205 -0.67 -13.85 18.62
C ALA A 205 0.23 -12.66 18.98
N LYS A 206 -0.28 -11.70 19.78
CA LYS A 206 0.45 -10.51 20.24
C LYS A 206 1.57 -10.85 21.23
N CYS A 207 1.37 -11.87 22.08
CA CYS A 207 2.41 -12.43 22.94
C CYS A 207 3.54 -13.07 22.12
N ILE A 208 3.21 -13.89 21.12
CA ILE A 208 4.22 -14.53 20.26
C ILE A 208 4.98 -13.49 19.44
N TYR A 209 4.28 -12.50 18.87
CA TYR A 209 4.90 -11.38 18.17
C TYR A 209 5.92 -10.64 19.05
N THR A 210 5.53 -10.33 20.29
CA THR A 210 6.41 -9.68 21.28
C THR A 210 7.61 -10.56 21.63
N ALA A 211 7.43 -11.88 21.76
CA ALA A 211 8.53 -12.82 22.02
C ALA A 211 9.53 -12.89 20.84
N VAL A 212 9.05 -12.83 19.59
CA VAL A 212 9.92 -12.75 18.40
C VAL A 212 10.71 -11.44 18.38
N MET A 213 10.08 -10.31 18.72
CA MET A 213 10.78 -9.02 18.85
C MET A 213 11.89 -9.08 19.91
N VAL A 214 11.59 -9.57 21.11
CA VAL A 214 12.57 -9.70 22.21
C VAL A 214 13.71 -10.63 21.81
N ARG A 215 13.41 -11.77 21.15
CA ARG A 215 14.43 -12.70 20.66
C ARG A 215 15.37 -12.04 19.64
N ARG A 216 14.85 -11.25 18.68
CA ARG A 216 15.72 -10.55 17.71
C ARG A 216 16.65 -9.55 18.40
N VAL A 217 16.18 -8.84 19.42
CA VAL A 217 17.03 -7.93 20.22
C VAL A 217 18.15 -8.70 20.95
N ILE A 218 17.83 -9.86 21.53
CA ILE A 218 18.84 -10.72 22.20
C ILE A 218 19.88 -11.24 21.21
N LEU A 219 19.46 -11.70 20.02
CA LEU A 219 20.38 -12.18 18.97
C LEU A 219 21.27 -11.05 18.43
N ALA A 220 20.69 -9.86 18.20
CA ALA A 220 21.42 -8.67 17.76
C ALA A 220 22.46 -8.18 18.79
N GLN A 221 22.29 -8.48 20.08
CA GLN A 221 23.29 -8.21 21.12
C GLN A 221 24.46 -9.21 21.11
N GLY A 222 24.27 -10.42 20.57
CA GLY A 222 25.32 -11.43 20.45
C GLY A 222 26.22 -11.20 19.23
N ASP A 223 25.61 -11.18 18.04
CA ASP A 223 26.34 -11.14 16.77
C ASP A 223 26.55 -9.72 16.21
N ASN A 224 26.08 -8.68 16.92
CA ASN A 224 26.01 -7.28 16.45
C ASN A 224 25.30 -7.09 15.08
N LYS A 225 24.51 -8.08 14.63
CA LYS A 225 23.72 -8.00 13.39
C LYS A 225 22.56 -7.00 13.58
N VAL A 226 22.65 -5.85 12.92
CA VAL A 226 21.60 -4.81 12.89
C VAL A 226 21.04 -4.66 11.48
N ASP A 227 19.72 -4.49 11.37
CA ASP A 227 19.03 -4.29 10.10
C ASP A 227 19.35 -2.90 9.51
N ASP A 228 19.68 -2.87 8.21
CA ASP A 228 19.86 -1.61 7.50
C ASP A 228 18.51 -0.95 7.17
N ARG A 229 18.39 0.33 7.56
CA ARG A 229 17.22 1.17 7.27
C ARG A 229 17.20 1.70 5.84
N ASP A 230 18.36 1.79 5.20
CA ASP A 230 18.45 2.37 3.86
C ASP A 230 18.17 1.34 2.75
N TYR A 231 18.27 0.04 3.05
CA TYR A 231 17.91 -1.09 2.18
C TYR A 231 16.50 -0.93 1.58
N TYR A 232 16.40 -1.00 0.24
CA TYR A 232 15.17 -0.65 -0.45
C TYR A 232 14.01 -1.64 -0.26
N GLY A 233 14.26 -2.90 0.11
CA GLY A 233 13.20 -3.84 0.51
C GLY A 233 12.46 -3.45 1.80
N ASN A 234 13.09 -2.62 2.64
CA ASN A 234 12.50 -2.03 3.86
C ASN A 234 11.79 -0.69 3.61
N LYS A 235 11.97 -0.10 2.42
CA LYS A 235 11.34 1.17 2.03
C LYS A 235 10.03 0.90 1.28
N ARG A 236 9.15 1.90 1.31
CA ARG A 236 7.93 1.96 0.48
C ARG A 236 7.85 3.30 -0.20
N LEU A 237 7.35 3.31 -1.42
CA LEU A 237 6.97 4.51 -2.14
C LEU A 237 5.47 4.70 -2.00
N GLU A 238 5.10 5.59 -1.10
CA GLU A 238 3.82 6.28 -1.17
C GLU A 238 3.77 6.99 -2.51
N LEU A 239 3.01 6.42 -3.45
CA LEU A 239 2.88 6.92 -4.81
C LEU A 239 2.30 8.32 -4.85
N ALA A 240 2.24 8.94 -6.04
CA ALA A 240 1.26 9.99 -6.27
C ALA A 240 -0.08 9.51 -5.72
N GLY A 241 -0.63 8.37 -6.14
CA GLY A 241 -1.79 7.70 -5.52
C GLY A 241 -1.74 7.28 -4.05
N GLN A 242 -0.72 7.65 -3.27
CA GLN A 242 -0.63 7.50 -1.81
C GLN A 242 0.00 8.75 -1.06
N LEU A 243 -0.25 10.01 -1.49
CA LEU A 243 -0.07 11.35 -0.80
C LEU A 243 -1.28 12.42 -0.57
N LEU A 244 -2.60 12.24 -0.16
CA LEU A 244 -4.01 12.25 -0.78
C LEU A 244 -5.20 11.59 -0.02
N SER A 245 -5.53 10.31 -0.23
CA SER A 245 -6.65 9.49 0.28
C SER A 245 -7.00 9.74 1.76
N LEU A 246 -6.00 9.91 2.64
CA LEU A 246 -6.24 10.37 4.01
C LEU A 246 -6.77 11.80 4.14
N LEU A 247 -6.40 12.73 3.27
CA LEU A 247 -7.03 14.06 3.21
C LEU A 247 -8.51 13.88 2.88
N PHE A 248 -8.88 13.02 1.93
CA PHE A 248 -10.29 12.71 1.71
C PHE A 248 -10.92 12.06 2.95
N GLU A 249 -10.26 11.09 3.58
CA GLU A 249 -10.75 10.46 4.80
C GLU A 249 -10.92 11.46 5.97
N ASP A 250 -9.97 12.36 6.19
CA ASP A 250 -10.02 13.37 7.24
C ASP A 250 -10.99 14.50 6.91
N LEU A 251 -11.11 14.94 5.64
CA LEU A 251 -12.13 15.90 5.20
C LEU A 251 -13.54 15.29 5.30
N PHE A 252 -13.73 14.04 4.89
CA PHE A 252 -15.01 13.34 5.01
C PHE A 252 -15.38 13.09 6.48
N LYS A 253 -14.42 12.71 7.33
CA LYS A 253 -14.61 12.63 8.80
C LYS A 253 -14.88 13.99 9.43
N LYS A 254 -14.22 15.07 8.99
CA LYS A 254 -14.51 16.46 9.42
C LYS A 254 -15.92 16.88 9.00
N PHE A 255 -16.31 16.64 7.75
CA PHE A 255 -17.64 16.90 7.21
C PHE A 255 -18.70 16.17 8.03
N ASN A 256 -18.57 14.86 8.21
CA ASN A 256 -19.48 14.06 9.04
C ASN A 256 -19.56 14.56 10.49
N SER A 257 -18.44 14.98 11.09
CA SER A 257 -18.43 15.53 12.46
C SER A 257 -19.13 16.89 12.59
N GLU A 258 -19.02 17.74 11.56
CA GLU A 258 -19.72 19.03 11.51
C GLU A 258 -21.22 18.82 11.21
N MET A 259 -21.57 17.89 10.32
CA MET A 259 -22.97 17.52 10.05
C MET A 259 -23.65 16.96 11.31
N LYS A 260 -22.96 16.10 12.08
CA LYS A 260 -23.45 15.66 13.40
C LYS A 260 -23.65 16.83 14.36
N LYS A 261 -22.64 17.69 14.51
CA LYS A 261 -22.70 18.89 15.38
C LYS A 261 -23.85 19.84 15.00
N ILE A 262 -24.18 19.97 13.71
CA ILE A 262 -25.34 20.75 13.25
C ILE A 262 -26.64 20.04 13.66
N ALA A 263 -26.75 18.73 13.46
CA ALA A 263 -27.91 17.94 13.89
C ALA A 263 -28.15 18.07 15.42
N ASP A 264 -27.12 17.83 16.22
CA ASP A 264 -27.17 17.93 17.70
C ASP A 264 -27.51 19.35 18.19
N GLN A 265 -27.22 20.40 17.41
CA GLN A 265 -27.57 21.78 17.74
C GLN A 265 -28.96 22.24 17.25
N VAL A 266 -29.57 21.54 16.30
CA VAL A 266 -30.83 21.95 15.67
C VAL A 266 -31.99 21.04 16.07
N ILE A 267 -31.79 19.72 16.19
CA ILE A 267 -32.84 18.76 16.54
C ILE A 267 -33.47 19.02 17.92
N PRO A 268 -32.73 19.39 18.99
CA PRO A 268 -33.35 19.75 20.29
C PRO A 268 -34.26 20.98 20.27
N LYS A 269 -34.17 21.82 19.23
CA LYS A 269 -34.88 23.10 19.18
C LYS A 269 -36.21 22.92 18.46
N GLN A 270 -37.29 22.92 19.23
CA GLN A 270 -38.65 22.85 18.69
C GLN A 270 -38.86 23.93 17.62
N ARG A 271 -39.14 23.47 16.39
CA ARG A 271 -39.33 24.28 15.18
C ARG A 271 -40.43 23.63 14.35
N ALA A 272 -41.27 24.44 13.69
CA ALA A 272 -42.33 23.94 12.82
C ALA A 272 -41.81 23.15 11.61
N ALA A 273 -40.57 23.40 11.18
CA ALA A 273 -39.89 22.62 10.15
C ALA A 273 -38.97 21.56 10.78
N GLN A 274 -39.25 20.29 10.50
CA GLN A 274 -38.35 19.18 10.81
C GLN A 274 -36.97 19.37 10.17
N PHE A 275 -35.92 18.95 10.88
CA PHE A 275 -34.53 19.00 10.40
C PHE A 275 -34.37 18.26 9.07
N ASP A 276 -33.65 18.87 8.14
CA ASP A 276 -33.43 18.36 6.78
C ASP A 276 -31.94 18.47 6.44
N VAL A 277 -31.25 17.32 6.51
CA VAL A 277 -29.79 17.23 6.46
C VAL A 277 -29.20 17.81 5.17
N VAL A 278 -29.94 17.70 4.06
CA VAL A 278 -29.56 18.18 2.73
C VAL A 278 -29.29 19.69 2.73
N LYS A 279 -30.04 20.47 3.52
CA LYS A 279 -29.89 21.94 3.61
C LYS A 279 -28.64 22.39 4.35
N HIS A 280 -27.88 21.47 4.93
CA HIS A 280 -26.70 21.76 5.75
C HIS A 280 -25.41 21.16 5.17
N MET A 281 -25.49 20.37 4.09
CA MET A 281 -24.31 19.81 3.40
C MET A 281 -23.56 20.89 2.61
N ARG A 282 -22.57 21.52 3.26
CA ARG A 282 -21.68 22.52 2.64
C ARG A 282 -20.61 21.83 1.78
N GLN A 283 -20.75 21.94 0.47
CA GLN A 283 -19.81 21.36 -0.51
C GLN A 283 -18.40 21.95 -0.40
N ASP A 284 -18.32 23.23 -0.04
CA ASP A 284 -17.08 24.01 0.13
C ASP A 284 -16.04 23.33 1.03
N GLN A 285 -16.50 22.58 2.04
CA GLN A 285 -15.63 21.98 3.05
C GLN A 285 -14.73 20.87 2.48
N ILE A 286 -15.23 20.11 1.50
CA ILE A 286 -14.40 19.13 0.77
C ILE A 286 -13.63 19.87 -0.32
N THR A 287 -14.31 20.62 -1.19
CA THR A 287 -13.69 21.30 -2.35
C THR A 287 -12.48 22.14 -1.95
N ASN A 288 -12.65 23.09 -1.02
CA ASN A 288 -11.57 23.97 -0.60
C ASN A 288 -10.52 23.22 0.24
N GLY A 289 -10.89 22.11 0.89
CA GLY A 289 -9.94 21.23 1.57
C GLY A 289 -8.96 20.58 0.59
N MET A 290 -9.45 20.11 -0.56
CA MET A 290 -8.65 19.54 -1.64
C MET A 290 -7.74 20.60 -2.29
N VAL A 291 -8.36 21.68 -2.80
CA VAL A 291 -7.68 22.73 -3.56
C VAL A 291 -6.55 23.37 -2.75
N ASN A 292 -6.77 23.67 -1.46
CA ASN A 292 -5.74 24.30 -0.62
C ASN A 292 -4.55 23.37 -0.33
N ALA A 293 -4.77 22.05 -0.17
CA ALA A 293 -3.67 21.11 0.07
C ALA A 293 -2.79 20.95 -1.17
N ILE A 294 -3.40 20.79 -2.35
CA ILE A 294 -2.70 20.64 -3.62
C ILE A 294 -1.97 21.94 -4.01
N SER A 295 -2.63 23.10 -3.91
CA SER A 295 -2.05 24.39 -4.32
C SER A 295 -0.95 24.92 -3.38
N THR A 296 -1.02 24.64 -2.08
CA THR A 296 0.02 25.05 -1.12
C THR A 296 1.10 24.00 -0.88
N GLY A 297 0.85 22.73 -1.26
CA GLY A 297 1.74 21.59 -1.01
C GLY A 297 1.89 21.21 0.46
N ASN A 298 0.98 21.69 1.33
CA ASN A 298 1.03 21.53 2.78
C ASN A 298 -0.09 20.62 3.30
N TRP A 299 0.32 19.52 3.91
CA TRP A 299 -0.52 18.38 4.27
C TRP A 299 -0.56 18.23 5.78
N SER A 300 -1.33 19.12 6.44
CA SER A 300 -1.45 19.18 7.90
C SER A 300 -2.65 18.38 8.42
N LEU A 301 -2.50 17.05 8.51
CA LEU A 301 -3.57 16.14 8.93
C LEU A 301 -3.45 15.77 10.42
N LYS A 302 -4.09 16.60 11.25
CA LYS A 302 -4.08 16.48 12.72
C LYS A 302 -4.56 15.12 13.25
N ARG A 303 -5.52 14.47 12.58
CA ARG A 303 -5.98 13.10 12.89
C ARG A 303 -4.84 12.08 12.82
N PHE A 304 -3.94 12.30 11.87
CA PHE A 304 -2.90 11.38 11.46
C PHE A 304 -1.51 11.79 11.95
N LYS A 305 -1.41 12.87 12.76
CA LYS A 305 -0.17 13.43 13.31
C LYS A 305 0.88 13.81 12.24
N MET A 306 0.40 14.09 11.05
CA MET A 306 1.21 14.21 9.84
C MET A 306 1.19 15.66 9.36
N ASP A 307 2.36 16.22 9.09
CA ASP A 307 2.56 17.62 8.69
C ASP A 307 3.65 17.70 7.60
N ARG A 308 3.33 17.23 6.39
CA ARG A 308 4.27 17.28 5.26
C ARG A 308 4.15 18.62 4.53
N GLN A 309 5.26 19.17 4.05
CA GLN A 309 5.32 20.46 3.36
C GLN A 309 6.13 20.32 2.06
N GLY A 310 5.76 21.05 1.01
CA GLY A 310 6.45 21.02 -0.29
C GLY A 310 6.29 19.70 -1.08
N VAL A 311 5.21 18.96 -0.81
CA VAL A 311 4.90 17.67 -1.48
C VAL A 311 4.55 17.89 -2.95
N THR A 312 3.61 18.79 -3.24
CA THR A 312 3.27 19.19 -4.60
C THR A 312 4.24 20.27 -5.10
N GLN A 313 4.53 20.26 -6.40
CA GLN A 313 5.47 21.17 -7.04
C GLN A 313 4.98 21.54 -8.44
N VAL A 314 5.20 22.78 -8.88
CA VAL A 314 4.80 23.24 -10.22
C VAL A 314 5.62 22.50 -11.29
N LEU A 315 4.93 21.74 -12.15
CA LEU A 315 5.57 20.93 -13.20
C LEU A 315 6.42 21.80 -14.15
N SER A 316 7.73 21.54 -14.17
CA SER A 316 8.66 22.16 -15.12
C SER A 316 8.25 21.84 -16.57
N ARG A 317 8.22 22.86 -17.42
CA ARG A 317 7.93 22.74 -18.86
C ARG A 317 9.05 23.29 -19.76
N LEU A 318 10.27 23.37 -19.24
CA LEU A 318 11.45 23.80 -20.00
C LEU A 318 11.74 22.89 -21.20
N SER A 319 11.45 21.59 -21.07
CA SER A 319 11.50 20.61 -22.16
C SER A 319 10.64 19.39 -21.81
N TYR A 320 10.34 18.54 -22.81
CA TYR A 320 9.64 17.27 -22.58
C TYR A 320 10.37 16.37 -21.56
N ILE A 321 11.70 16.31 -21.64
CA ILE A 321 12.54 15.55 -20.70
C ILE A 321 12.49 16.16 -19.29
N SER A 322 12.45 17.49 -19.16
CA SER A 322 12.32 18.15 -17.85
C SER A 322 10.97 17.86 -17.19
N ALA A 323 9.89 17.78 -17.98
CA ALA A 323 8.58 17.35 -17.47
C ALA A 323 8.59 15.86 -17.09
N LEU A 324 9.15 14.98 -17.94
CA LEU A 324 9.21 13.53 -17.69
C LEU A 324 10.03 13.19 -16.43
N GLY A 325 11.25 13.74 -16.30
CA GLY A 325 12.10 13.59 -15.11
C GLY A 325 11.54 14.26 -13.85
N MET A 326 10.50 15.09 -13.96
CA MET A 326 9.76 15.57 -12.79
C MET A 326 8.61 14.62 -12.42
N MET A 327 8.05 13.89 -13.37
CA MET A 327 7.00 12.87 -13.15
C MET A 327 7.57 11.51 -12.71
N THR A 328 8.84 11.19 -12.99
CA THR A 328 9.50 9.95 -12.52
C THR A 328 10.28 10.12 -11.20
N ARG A 329 10.15 11.29 -10.58
CA ARG A 329 10.91 11.72 -9.40
C ARG A 329 10.37 11.11 -8.12
N ILE A 330 11.29 10.71 -7.24
CA ILE A 330 11.03 10.33 -5.86
C ILE A 330 11.74 11.33 -4.95
N SER A 331 11.03 11.83 -3.93
CA SER A 331 11.62 12.58 -2.82
C SER A 331 11.78 11.69 -1.60
N SER A 332 12.94 11.75 -0.96
CA SER A 332 13.15 11.22 0.38
C SER A 332 12.40 12.06 1.43
N GLN A 333 12.04 11.44 2.56
CA GLN A 333 11.42 12.10 3.71
C GLN A 333 12.44 12.86 4.59
N PHE A 334 13.75 12.67 4.37
CA PHE A 334 14.78 13.35 5.17
C PHE A 334 14.90 14.84 4.84
N GLU A 335 14.92 15.69 5.87
CA GLU A 335 15.20 17.12 5.72
C GLU A 335 16.54 17.38 5.04
N LYS A 336 16.53 18.21 3.98
CA LYS A 336 17.72 18.55 3.18
C LYS A 336 18.83 19.23 3.98
N THR A 337 18.44 19.98 5.02
CA THR A 337 19.31 20.64 6.00
C THR A 337 20.26 19.66 6.68
N ARG A 338 19.86 18.40 6.85
CA ARG A 338 20.63 17.39 7.57
C ARG A 338 21.68 16.77 6.67
N LYS A 339 22.95 17.08 6.96
CA LYS A 339 24.14 16.57 6.25
C LYS A 339 24.53 15.15 6.69
N VAL A 340 23.59 14.20 6.58
CA VAL A 340 23.88 12.76 6.74
C VAL A 340 24.25 12.16 5.39
N SER A 341 25.36 11.42 5.32
CA SER A 341 25.82 10.75 4.09
C SER A 341 25.04 9.47 3.77
N GLY A 342 24.82 8.59 4.76
CA GLY A 342 24.17 7.27 4.61
C GLY A 342 22.99 7.21 3.63
N PRO A 343 21.87 7.92 3.86
CA PRO A 343 20.69 7.86 2.99
C PRO A 343 20.88 8.56 1.64
N ARG A 344 21.97 9.32 1.45
CA ARG A 344 22.33 9.98 0.18
C ARG A 344 23.26 9.12 -0.68
N SER A 345 24.02 8.22 -0.06
CA SER A 345 24.93 7.31 -0.77
C SER A 345 24.18 6.36 -1.70
N LEU A 346 24.83 5.97 -2.80
CA LEU A 346 24.29 5.02 -3.75
C LEU A 346 24.38 3.59 -3.17
N GLN A 347 23.28 3.09 -2.62
CA GLN A 347 23.17 1.69 -2.20
C GLN A 347 23.10 0.71 -3.39
N PRO A 348 23.66 -0.51 -3.26
CA PRO A 348 23.45 -1.60 -4.22
C PRO A 348 21.99 -2.07 -4.31
N SER A 349 21.22 -1.97 -3.21
CA SER A 349 19.85 -2.48 -3.09
C SER A 349 18.80 -1.79 -3.99
N GLN A 350 19.16 -0.71 -4.69
CA GLN A 350 18.30 -0.03 -5.66
C GLN A 350 18.64 -0.39 -7.13
N TRP A 351 19.52 -1.37 -7.34
CA TRP A 351 19.91 -1.86 -8.67
C TRP A 351 18.68 -2.19 -9.52
N GLY A 352 18.66 -1.73 -10.76
CA GLY A 352 17.54 -1.94 -11.68
C GLY A 352 16.23 -1.21 -11.35
N MET A 353 16.04 -0.73 -10.11
CA MET A 353 14.83 -0.04 -9.63
C MET A 353 14.94 1.49 -9.71
N LEU A 354 16.12 2.05 -9.40
CA LEU A 354 16.39 3.49 -9.47
C LEU A 354 17.55 3.80 -10.42
N CYS A 355 17.54 4.98 -11.00
CA CYS A 355 18.66 5.49 -11.79
C CYS A 355 19.85 5.82 -10.87
N PRO A 356 21.06 5.31 -11.13
CA PRO A 356 22.23 5.60 -10.30
C PRO A 356 22.81 7.00 -10.52
N SER A 357 22.51 7.64 -11.67
CA SER A 357 23.10 8.92 -12.09
C SER A 357 22.16 10.11 -11.96
N ASP A 358 20.83 9.88 -12.00
CA ASP A 358 19.83 10.95 -12.06
C ASP A 358 19.41 11.42 -10.65
N THR A 359 20.33 12.17 -10.04
CA THR A 359 20.16 12.94 -8.80
C THR A 359 20.62 14.38 -9.08
N PRO A 360 19.93 15.42 -8.59
CA PRO A 360 20.41 16.79 -8.67
C PRO A 360 21.68 16.99 -7.83
N GLU A 361 22.56 17.88 -8.27
CA GLU A 361 23.71 18.34 -7.47
C GLU A 361 23.24 19.30 -6.35
N GLY A 362 24.08 19.50 -5.33
CA GLY A 362 23.80 20.41 -4.21
C GLY A 362 22.98 19.78 -3.07
N GLU A 363 22.17 20.58 -2.38
CA GLU A 363 21.48 20.18 -1.13
C GLU A 363 20.54 18.97 -1.26
N ALA A 364 20.02 18.73 -2.46
CA ALA A 364 19.09 17.64 -2.77
C ALA A 364 19.81 16.34 -3.19
N CYS A 365 21.14 16.35 -3.35
CA CYS A 365 21.91 15.21 -3.82
C CYS A 365 21.70 13.97 -2.93
N GLY A 366 21.34 12.86 -3.58
CA GLY A 366 21.00 11.57 -2.97
C GLY A 366 19.65 11.51 -2.27
N LEU A 367 18.99 12.66 -2.01
CA LEU A 367 17.64 12.72 -1.42
C LEU A 367 16.53 12.77 -2.47
N VAL A 368 16.82 13.37 -3.63
CA VAL A 368 15.96 13.33 -4.81
C VAL A 368 16.55 12.32 -5.79
N LYS A 369 15.74 11.35 -6.22
CA LYS A 369 16.15 10.26 -7.12
C LYS A 369 15.08 10.06 -8.20
N ASN A 370 15.40 9.29 -9.24
CA ASN A 370 14.46 8.97 -10.31
C ASN A 370 14.32 7.45 -10.51
N LEU A 371 13.12 7.01 -10.88
CA LEU A 371 12.82 5.61 -11.22
C LEU A 371 13.61 5.13 -12.44
N ALA A 372 14.00 3.85 -12.45
CA ALA A 372 14.56 3.22 -13.64
C ALA A 372 13.47 2.74 -14.61
N LEU A 373 13.81 2.62 -15.89
CA LEU A 373 12.87 2.50 -17.03
C LEU A 373 11.92 1.28 -17.00
N MET A 374 12.28 0.19 -16.32
CA MET A 374 11.48 -1.05 -16.23
C MET A 374 10.80 -1.23 -14.85
N THR A 375 10.76 -0.19 -14.04
CA THR A 375 10.32 -0.30 -12.64
C THR A 375 8.81 -0.13 -12.54
N HIS A 376 8.16 -1.07 -11.87
CA HIS A 376 6.76 -1.05 -11.52
C HIS A 376 6.62 -0.80 -10.01
N ILE A 377 5.59 -0.07 -9.59
CA ILE A 377 5.27 0.10 -8.16
C ILE A 377 3.97 -0.64 -7.87
N THR A 378 3.92 -1.42 -6.80
CA THR A 378 2.75 -2.23 -6.44
C THR A 378 1.61 -1.39 -5.86
N THR A 379 0.37 -1.83 -6.07
CA THR A 379 -0.82 -1.41 -5.32
C THR A 379 -1.20 -2.47 -4.30
N ASP A 380 -2.00 -2.14 -3.29
CA ASP A 380 -2.47 -3.12 -2.31
C ASP A 380 -3.34 -4.22 -2.94
N MET A 381 -3.02 -5.47 -2.62
CA MET A 381 -3.78 -6.65 -3.06
C MET A 381 -4.66 -7.23 -1.94
N GLU A 382 -5.56 -8.17 -2.26
CA GLU A 382 -6.35 -8.87 -1.25
C GLU A 382 -5.57 -10.03 -0.61
N ASP A 383 -5.41 -9.99 0.72
CA ASP A 383 -4.68 -11.02 1.47
C ASP A 383 -5.43 -12.35 1.62
N GLY A 384 -6.76 -12.34 1.45
CA GLY A 384 -7.62 -13.50 1.70
C GLY A 384 -7.25 -14.78 0.93
N PRO A 385 -7.06 -14.73 -0.41
CA PRO A 385 -6.59 -15.87 -1.20
C PRO A 385 -5.21 -16.37 -0.75
N ILE A 386 -4.33 -15.47 -0.34
CA ILE A 386 -2.95 -15.78 0.07
C ILE A 386 -2.94 -16.55 1.39
N VAL A 387 -3.72 -16.10 2.39
CA VAL A 387 -3.90 -16.81 3.66
C VAL A 387 -4.49 -18.20 3.43
N LYS A 388 -5.49 -18.34 2.55
CA LYS A 388 -6.10 -19.63 2.20
C LYS A 388 -5.13 -20.57 1.48
N LEU A 389 -4.23 -20.05 0.64
CA LEU A 389 -3.19 -20.87 0.01
C LEU A 389 -2.11 -21.28 1.02
N ALA A 390 -1.67 -20.37 1.90
CA ALA A 390 -0.66 -20.65 2.92
C ALA A 390 -1.07 -21.82 3.83
N SER A 391 -2.30 -21.81 4.35
CA SER A 391 -2.82 -22.92 5.15
C SER A 391 -2.92 -24.23 4.35
N ASN A 392 -3.38 -24.18 3.10
CA ASN A 392 -3.42 -25.35 2.20
C ASN A 392 -2.03 -25.91 1.85
N LEU A 393 -0.98 -25.08 1.86
CA LEU A 393 0.41 -25.49 1.62
C LEU A 393 1.14 -26.00 2.88
N GLY A 394 0.44 -26.11 4.02
CA GLY A 394 0.98 -26.68 5.25
C GLY A 394 1.61 -25.67 6.21
N VAL A 395 1.17 -24.41 6.19
CA VAL A 395 1.47 -23.45 7.28
C VAL A 395 0.54 -23.72 8.46
N GLU A 396 1.12 -24.07 9.60
CA GLU A 396 0.41 -24.40 10.85
C GLU A 396 0.09 -23.12 11.65
N ASP A 397 -1.15 -22.97 12.14
CA ASP A 397 -1.56 -21.80 12.94
C ASP A 397 -0.71 -21.66 14.21
N VAL A 398 -0.12 -20.47 14.38
CA VAL A 398 0.72 -20.09 15.51
C VAL A 398 0.02 -20.25 16.88
N ASN A 399 -1.31 -20.30 16.91
CA ASN A 399 -2.09 -20.53 18.13
C ASN A 399 -2.01 -21.97 18.67
N LEU A 400 -1.72 -22.96 17.80
CA LEU A 400 -1.65 -24.38 18.16
C LEU A 400 -0.32 -24.81 18.80
N LEU A 401 0.71 -23.97 18.67
CA LEU A 401 2.11 -24.27 19.00
C LEU A 401 2.49 -23.63 20.34
N CYS A 402 3.47 -24.20 21.05
CA CYS A 402 4.00 -23.61 22.28
C CYS A 402 5.12 -22.58 21.99
N GLY A 403 6.00 -22.33 22.97
CA GLY A 403 7.15 -21.43 22.78
C GLY A 403 8.41 -22.11 22.24
N GLU A 404 8.46 -23.45 22.31
CA GLU A 404 9.66 -24.25 22.04
C GLU A 404 9.86 -24.50 20.55
N GLU A 405 8.78 -24.69 19.78
CA GLU A 405 8.82 -24.93 18.34
C GLU A 405 9.42 -23.73 17.59
N LEU A 406 9.19 -22.52 18.11
CA LEU A 406 9.85 -21.30 17.62
C LEU A 406 11.37 -21.37 17.76
N SER A 407 11.91 -22.13 18.72
CA SER A 407 13.35 -22.29 18.96
C SER A 407 14.00 -23.26 17.98
N TYR A 408 13.33 -24.36 17.62
CA TYR A 408 13.89 -25.44 16.79
C TYR A 408 14.49 -24.96 15.44
N PRO A 409 15.62 -25.53 14.98
CA PRO A 409 16.32 -25.08 13.77
C PRO A 409 15.51 -25.31 12.48
N ASN A 410 14.67 -26.35 12.47
CA ASN A 410 13.90 -26.77 11.31
C ASN A 410 12.53 -26.06 11.20
N VAL A 411 12.25 -25.06 12.05
CA VAL A 411 10.96 -24.35 12.08
C VAL A 411 11.17 -22.90 11.66
N PHE A 412 10.40 -22.49 10.65
CA PHE A 412 10.43 -21.17 10.04
C PHE A 412 9.11 -20.46 10.32
N LEU A 413 9.18 -19.19 10.74
CA LEU A 413 8.01 -18.32 10.87
C LEU A 413 7.54 -17.85 9.49
N VAL A 414 6.23 -17.85 9.24
CA VAL A 414 5.64 -17.31 8.00
C VAL A 414 4.94 -16.00 8.31
N PHE A 415 5.43 -14.92 7.69
CA PHE A 415 4.86 -13.58 7.79
C PHE A 415 4.10 -13.23 6.52
N LEU A 416 2.99 -12.49 6.67
CA LEU A 416 2.28 -11.81 5.60
C LEU A 416 2.06 -10.34 6.00
N ASN A 417 2.55 -9.40 5.20
CA ASN A 417 2.48 -7.96 5.46
C ASN A 417 2.90 -7.57 6.91
N GLY A 418 3.90 -8.26 7.45
CA GLY A 418 4.39 -8.09 8.82
C GLY A 418 3.57 -8.79 9.92
N ASN A 419 2.40 -9.38 9.63
CA ASN A 419 1.67 -10.23 10.58
C ASN A 419 2.15 -11.69 10.52
N ILE A 420 2.20 -12.38 11.65
CA ILE A 420 2.52 -13.82 11.71
C ILE A 420 1.28 -14.62 11.29
N LEU A 421 1.37 -15.39 10.21
CA LEU A 421 0.32 -16.35 9.81
C LEU A 421 0.45 -17.67 10.59
N GLY A 422 1.68 -18.11 10.84
CA GLY A 422 1.94 -19.46 11.34
C GLY A 422 3.42 -19.83 11.28
N VAL A 423 3.69 -21.13 11.37
CA VAL A 423 5.03 -21.69 11.13
C VAL A 423 4.97 -22.75 10.02
N ILE A 424 6.14 -23.10 9.49
CA ILE A 424 6.31 -24.25 8.62
C ILE A 424 7.67 -24.93 8.86
N ARG A 425 7.76 -26.23 8.57
CA ARG A 425 9.04 -26.96 8.57
C ARG A 425 9.75 -26.90 7.21
N ASP A 426 9.07 -27.33 6.15
CA ASP A 426 9.59 -27.29 4.78
C ASP A 426 9.29 -25.95 4.08
N HIS A 427 10.07 -24.92 4.43
CA HIS A 427 10.01 -23.62 3.77
C HIS A 427 10.32 -23.69 2.26
N ARG A 428 11.15 -24.64 1.82
CA ARG A 428 11.59 -24.76 0.42
C ARG A 428 10.44 -25.20 -0.47
N LYS A 429 9.68 -26.22 -0.05
CA LYS A 429 8.48 -26.67 -0.75
C LYS A 429 7.41 -25.59 -0.80
N LEU A 430 7.14 -24.90 0.33
CA LEU A 430 6.21 -23.77 0.35
C LEU A 430 6.60 -22.71 -0.68
N VAL A 431 7.83 -22.22 -0.64
CA VAL A 431 8.29 -21.12 -1.50
C VAL A 431 8.29 -21.50 -2.98
N ASN A 432 8.77 -22.71 -3.30
CA ASN A 432 8.76 -23.21 -4.68
C ASN A 432 7.33 -23.43 -5.19
N THR A 433 6.44 -24.03 -4.41
CA THR A 433 5.03 -24.23 -4.82
C THR A 433 4.29 -22.90 -4.91
N PHE A 434 4.53 -21.95 -4.00
CA PHE A 434 3.92 -20.62 -4.04
C PHE A 434 4.36 -19.83 -5.29
N ARG A 435 5.67 -19.80 -5.60
CA ARG A 435 6.19 -19.21 -6.85
C ARG A 435 5.60 -19.89 -8.10
N LEU A 436 5.40 -21.21 -8.07
CA LEU A 436 4.71 -21.93 -9.18
C LEU A 436 3.23 -21.55 -9.31
N MET A 437 2.49 -21.41 -8.21
CA MET A 437 1.08 -20.97 -8.24
C MET A 437 0.93 -19.53 -8.74
N ARG A 438 1.85 -18.62 -8.36
CA ARG A 438 1.96 -17.26 -8.92
C ARG A 438 2.22 -17.29 -10.43
N ARG A 439 3.24 -18.04 -10.86
CA ARG A 439 3.63 -18.20 -12.27
C ARG A 439 2.57 -18.88 -13.15
N ALA A 440 1.58 -19.55 -12.57
CA ALA A 440 0.43 -20.12 -13.27
C ALA A 440 -0.85 -19.26 -13.17
N GLY A 441 -0.75 -18.02 -12.67
CA GLY A 441 -1.86 -17.06 -12.62
C GLY A 441 -2.89 -17.26 -11.50
N TYR A 442 -2.70 -18.21 -10.59
CA TYR A 442 -3.61 -18.43 -9.44
C TYR A 442 -3.44 -17.38 -8.32
N ILE A 443 -2.33 -16.66 -8.32
CA ILE A 443 -2.03 -15.51 -7.45
C ILE A 443 -1.55 -14.40 -8.36
N ASN A 444 -1.89 -13.15 -8.06
CA ASN A 444 -1.33 -11.99 -8.77
C ASN A 444 0.21 -11.97 -8.71
N GLU A 445 0.81 -11.57 -9.84
CA GLU A 445 2.23 -11.56 -10.13
C GLU A 445 3.08 -10.65 -9.23
N PHE A 446 2.48 -9.68 -8.53
CA PHE A 446 3.19 -8.75 -7.63
C PHE A 446 3.30 -9.24 -6.18
N VAL A 447 2.70 -10.39 -5.83
CA VAL A 447 2.88 -11.00 -4.50
C VAL A 447 4.28 -11.62 -4.43
N SER A 448 5.18 -10.98 -3.68
CA SER A 448 6.56 -11.46 -3.54
C SER A 448 6.69 -12.43 -2.36
N ILE A 449 7.67 -13.32 -2.45
CA ILE A 449 7.99 -14.27 -1.38
C ILE A 449 9.51 -14.43 -1.25
N SER A 450 10.05 -14.28 -0.04
CA SER A 450 11.50 -14.36 0.24
C SER A 450 11.85 -15.16 1.50
N THR A 451 13.10 -15.60 1.61
CA THR A 451 13.56 -16.55 2.62
C THR A 451 14.81 -16.07 3.37
N ASN A 452 14.59 -15.51 4.57
CA ASN A 452 15.68 -15.12 5.46
C ASN A 452 16.09 -16.34 6.32
N LEU A 453 17.18 -16.99 5.93
CA LEU A 453 17.71 -18.18 6.61
C LEU A 453 18.33 -17.87 7.98
N THR A 454 18.89 -16.68 8.20
CA THR A 454 19.50 -16.30 9.50
C THR A 454 18.42 -16.17 10.57
N ASP A 455 17.36 -15.43 10.26
CA ASP A 455 16.28 -15.13 11.20
C ASP A 455 15.18 -16.20 11.15
N ARG A 456 15.34 -17.19 10.26
CA ARG A 456 14.44 -18.33 9.97
C ARG A 456 12.99 -17.88 9.73
N CYS A 457 12.84 -16.94 8.80
CA CYS A 457 11.58 -16.32 8.44
C CYS A 457 11.33 -16.43 6.93
N VAL A 458 10.12 -16.82 6.55
CA VAL A 458 9.57 -16.64 5.20
C VAL A 458 8.69 -15.40 5.24
N TYR A 459 8.93 -14.46 4.32
CA TYR A 459 8.10 -13.27 4.18
C TYR A 459 7.27 -13.37 2.91
N ILE A 460 5.97 -13.09 3.02
CA ILE A 460 5.05 -12.91 1.89
C ILE A 460 4.58 -11.45 1.93
N SER A 461 4.69 -10.75 0.81
CA SER A 461 4.36 -9.33 0.70
C SER A 461 3.33 -9.10 -0.40
N SER A 462 2.14 -8.67 0.00
CA SER A 462 1.00 -8.27 -0.85
C SER A 462 0.68 -6.77 -0.75
N ASP A 463 1.43 -6.04 0.06
CA ASP A 463 1.34 -4.60 0.26
C ASP A 463 1.76 -3.78 -0.97
N GLY A 464 1.16 -2.59 -1.10
CA GLY A 464 1.48 -1.57 -2.09
C GLY A 464 2.80 -0.83 -1.82
N GLY A 465 3.20 0.03 -2.74
CA GLY A 465 4.39 0.87 -2.63
C GLY A 465 5.74 0.12 -2.71
N ARG A 466 5.75 -1.18 -3.04
CA ARG A 466 6.98 -1.95 -3.29
C ARG A 466 7.48 -1.73 -4.71
N LEU A 467 8.79 -1.79 -4.87
CA LEU A 467 9.47 -1.68 -6.16
C LEU A 467 9.62 -3.07 -6.77
N CYS A 468 9.10 -3.26 -7.98
CA CYS A 468 9.13 -4.52 -8.72
C CYS A 468 9.71 -4.31 -10.12
N ARG A 469 10.43 -5.31 -10.63
CA ARG A 469 11.05 -5.28 -11.96
C ARG A 469 10.84 -6.63 -12.68
N PRO A 470 10.50 -6.63 -13.98
CA PRO A 470 10.32 -7.88 -14.73
C PRO A 470 11.66 -8.52 -15.10
N TYR A 471 11.76 -9.83 -14.92
CA TYR A 471 12.90 -10.66 -15.28
C TYR A 471 12.47 -11.89 -16.08
N ILE A 472 13.32 -12.34 -17.02
CA ILE A 472 13.11 -13.59 -17.76
C ILE A 472 13.39 -14.77 -16.84
N ILE A 473 12.46 -15.71 -16.75
CA ILE A 473 12.61 -16.92 -15.95
C ILE A 473 13.60 -17.87 -16.65
N VAL A 474 14.60 -18.36 -15.91
CA VAL A 474 15.51 -19.42 -16.36
C VAL A 474 15.07 -20.75 -15.75
N LYS A 475 14.85 -21.76 -16.59
CA LYS A 475 14.45 -23.13 -16.20
C LYS A 475 15.52 -24.10 -16.68
N LYS A 476 16.12 -24.87 -15.76
CA LYS A 476 17.19 -25.86 -16.08
C LYS A 476 18.27 -25.29 -17.03
N GLN A 477 18.89 -24.18 -16.62
CA GLN A 477 19.95 -23.45 -17.34
C GLN A 477 19.56 -22.81 -18.69
N LYS A 478 18.30 -22.92 -19.13
CA LYS A 478 17.81 -22.28 -20.36
C LYS A 478 16.82 -21.15 -20.03
N PRO A 479 16.92 -19.96 -20.67
CA PRO A 479 15.85 -18.98 -20.62
C PRO A 479 14.52 -19.57 -21.11
N ALA A 480 13.40 -19.23 -20.46
CA ALA A 480 12.07 -19.66 -20.89
C ALA A 480 11.59 -18.89 -22.14
N VAL A 481 12.04 -17.64 -22.32
CA VAL A 481 11.86 -16.89 -23.56
C VAL A 481 12.71 -17.49 -24.67
N THR A 482 12.12 -17.73 -25.84
CA THR A 482 12.79 -18.26 -27.03
C THR A 482 12.68 -17.28 -28.20
N ASN A 483 13.50 -17.44 -29.23
CA ASN A 483 13.43 -16.62 -30.45
C ASN A 483 12.04 -16.68 -31.11
N LYS A 484 11.34 -17.83 -31.03
CA LYS A 484 9.96 -17.96 -31.49
C LYS A 484 9.01 -16.98 -30.78
N HIS A 485 9.11 -16.87 -29.45
CA HIS A 485 8.25 -15.96 -28.67
C HIS A 485 8.53 -14.49 -29.01
N MET A 486 9.78 -14.16 -29.39
CA MET A 486 10.15 -12.81 -29.84
C MET A 486 9.57 -12.47 -31.23
N GLU A 487 9.56 -13.42 -32.15
CA GLU A 487 8.90 -13.28 -33.45
C GLU A 487 7.37 -13.16 -33.29
N GLU A 488 6.74 -13.97 -32.44
CA GLU A 488 5.31 -13.90 -32.14
C GLU A 488 4.91 -12.56 -31.48
N LEU A 489 5.78 -11.97 -30.65
CA LEU A 489 5.61 -10.63 -30.08
C LEU A 489 5.78 -9.52 -31.14
N ALA A 490 6.65 -9.72 -32.13
CA ALA A 490 6.88 -8.76 -33.20
C ALA A 490 5.76 -8.75 -34.25
N GLN A 491 5.23 -9.93 -34.58
CA GLN A 491 4.05 -10.09 -35.45
C GLN A 491 2.73 -9.74 -34.73
N GLY A 492 2.75 -9.61 -33.40
CA GLY A 492 1.60 -9.16 -32.61
C GLY A 492 0.60 -10.26 -32.21
N TYR A 493 0.98 -11.54 -32.32
CA TYR A 493 0.21 -12.65 -31.76
C TYR A 493 0.24 -12.68 -30.23
N ARG A 494 1.23 -12.00 -29.62
CA ARG A 494 1.43 -11.89 -28.17
C ARG A 494 1.55 -10.44 -27.74
N ASN A 495 1.11 -10.16 -26.53
CA ASN A 495 1.38 -8.94 -25.76
C ASN A 495 2.41 -9.24 -24.63
N PHE A 496 2.66 -8.29 -23.71
CA PHE A 496 3.62 -8.49 -22.60
C PHE A 496 3.05 -9.32 -21.43
N GLU A 497 1.75 -9.28 -21.21
CA GLU A 497 1.02 -9.96 -20.14
C GLU A 497 0.98 -11.49 -20.38
N ASP A 498 0.88 -11.92 -21.64
CA ASP A 498 0.97 -13.33 -22.03
C ASP A 498 2.29 -14.00 -21.58
N PHE A 499 3.39 -13.24 -21.56
CA PHE A 499 4.69 -13.72 -21.08
C PHE A 499 4.72 -13.94 -19.56
N LEU A 500 3.85 -13.26 -18.81
CA LEU A 500 3.65 -13.48 -17.38
C LEU A 500 2.82 -14.75 -17.15
N HIS A 501 1.67 -14.86 -17.84
CA HIS A 501 0.76 -16.00 -17.72
C HIS A 501 1.39 -17.34 -18.13
N GLU A 502 2.27 -17.36 -19.14
CA GLU A 502 2.98 -18.57 -19.56
C GLU A 502 4.26 -18.87 -18.74
N SER A 503 4.55 -18.10 -17.69
CA SER A 503 5.78 -18.22 -16.88
C SER A 503 7.08 -18.11 -17.70
N LEU A 504 7.11 -17.17 -18.65
CA LEU A 504 8.30 -16.78 -19.41
C LEU A 504 9.04 -15.63 -18.71
N VAL A 505 8.28 -14.72 -18.11
CA VAL A 505 8.72 -13.54 -17.34
C VAL A 505 7.98 -13.53 -16.00
N GLU A 506 8.61 -13.02 -14.95
CA GLU A 506 7.92 -12.66 -13.69
C GLU A 506 8.45 -11.34 -13.13
N TYR A 507 7.69 -10.71 -12.24
CA TYR A 507 8.18 -9.57 -11.46
C TYR A 507 8.92 -10.07 -10.22
N LEU A 508 10.11 -9.52 -9.97
CA LEU A 508 10.82 -9.65 -8.71
C LEU A 508 10.79 -8.32 -7.95
N ASP A 509 10.65 -8.43 -6.64
CA ASP A 509 10.76 -7.38 -5.62
C ASP A 509 12.18 -7.39 -5.05
N VAL A 510 12.71 -6.27 -4.56
CA VAL A 510 14.06 -6.16 -3.96
C VAL A 510 14.31 -7.22 -2.89
N ASN A 511 13.26 -7.62 -2.15
CA ASN A 511 13.34 -8.70 -1.15
C ASN A 511 13.47 -10.11 -1.77
N GLU A 512 12.90 -10.34 -2.96
CA GLU A 512 12.94 -11.62 -3.68
C GLU A 512 14.12 -11.69 -4.68
N GLU A 513 14.66 -10.55 -5.12
CA GLU A 513 15.95 -10.46 -5.80
C GLU A 513 17.09 -11.00 -4.91
N ASN A 514 17.00 -10.82 -3.59
CA ASN A 514 17.97 -11.34 -2.62
C ASN A 514 17.91 -12.87 -2.42
N ASP A 515 16.81 -13.51 -2.82
CA ASP A 515 16.66 -14.97 -2.91
C ASP A 515 17.18 -15.53 -4.26
N CYS A 516 17.42 -14.67 -5.26
CA CYS A 516 17.56 -15.03 -6.66
C CYS A 516 18.99 -14.80 -7.20
N ASN A 517 19.53 -15.80 -7.91
CA ASN A 517 20.76 -15.63 -8.68
C ASN A 517 20.44 -15.08 -10.08
N ILE A 518 20.72 -13.80 -10.32
CA ILE A 518 20.40 -13.09 -11.57
C ILE A 518 21.63 -13.05 -12.48
N ALA A 519 21.55 -13.73 -13.64
CA ALA A 519 22.55 -13.63 -14.69
C ALA A 519 22.35 -12.36 -15.53
N LEU A 520 23.43 -11.62 -15.81
CA LEU A 520 23.37 -10.41 -16.65
C LEU A 520 23.19 -10.75 -18.14
N TYR A 521 23.81 -11.84 -18.57
CA TYR A 521 23.79 -12.35 -19.95
C TYR A 521 23.64 -13.86 -19.97
N GLU A 522 23.15 -14.42 -21.08
CA GLU A 522 22.92 -15.86 -21.26
C GLU A 522 24.20 -16.68 -21.07
N HIS A 523 25.34 -16.14 -21.51
CA HIS A 523 26.66 -16.75 -21.31
C HIS A 523 27.21 -16.66 -19.87
N THR A 524 26.49 -15.98 -18.96
CA THR A 524 26.80 -15.94 -17.51
C THR A 524 25.87 -16.82 -16.67
N ILE A 525 24.99 -17.60 -17.31
CA ILE A 525 24.22 -18.65 -16.64
C ILE A 525 25.17 -19.81 -16.34
N ASN A 526 25.49 -20.00 -15.06
CA ASN A 526 26.32 -21.12 -14.61
C ASN A 526 25.64 -22.48 -14.92
N LYS A 527 26.49 -23.45 -15.28
CA LYS A 527 26.13 -24.85 -15.53
C LYS A 527 26.34 -25.73 -14.30
#